data_AF-A0ABC8LTL3-F1
#
_entry.id   AF-A0ABC8LTL3-F1
#
_cell.length_a   1.000
_cell.length_b   1.000
_cell.length_c   1.000
_cell.angle_alpha   90.00
_cell.angle_beta   90.00
_cell.angle_gamma   90.00
#
_symmetry.space_group_name_H-M   'P 1'
#
loop_
_entity.id
_entity.type
_entity.pdbx_description
1 polymer ?
#
loop_
_entity_poly.entity_id
_entity_poly.type
_entity_poly.pdbx_seq_one_letter_code
_entity_poly.pdbx_strand_id
1 'polypeptide(L)'
;MSINSHVTVLGTIFLLLVASSQALKLSLGDPCTVADHPKLCRRTIKGQTNVNAATDMAIRVLMKRTMQAKDMAKKEPKGDGGVATCLSTFDSAFDNLAKSLKNMKENDGYSLNMNLSAALTDYDTCIDAMEGTQEANVFYKSAGVLYKMADNCLALSTLVKQ
;
A
#
# COMPACT_ATOMS: atom_id res chain seq x y z
N MET A 1 18.41 -69.17 46.45
CA MET A 1 17.56 -69.83 45.43
C MET A 1 16.33 -68.99 45.22
N SER A 2 16.23 -68.29 44.09
CA SER A 2 15.01 -68.20 43.27
C SER A 2 15.37 -67.38 42.03
N ILE A 3 15.24 -68.02 40.86
CA ILE A 3 15.41 -67.46 39.53
C ILE A 3 14.02 -67.43 38.92
N ASN A 4 13.65 -66.31 38.28
CA ASN A 4 12.71 -66.21 37.14
C ASN A 4 12.76 -64.72 36.68
N SER A 5 13.44 -64.34 35.59
CA SER A 5 13.25 -64.59 34.15
C SER A 5 11.93 -64.08 33.57
N HIS A 6 11.96 -62.85 33.04
CA HIS A 6 11.23 -62.33 31.87
C HIS A 6 11.96 -61.04 31.42
N VAL A 7 12.97 -61.06 30.54
CA VAL A 7 12.93 -61.13 29.07
C VAL A 7 12.05 -60.04 28.42
N THR A 8 12.75 -59.05 27.83
CA THR A 8 12.37 -58.13 26.72
C THR A 8 11.27 -57.09 27.04
N VAL A 9 11.38 -55.82 26.62
CA VAL A 9 11.47 -55.36 25.22
C VAL A 9 12.14 -53.97 25.14
N LEU A 10 13.10 -53.84 24.22
CA LEU A 10 13.62 -52.57 23.70
C LEU A 10 12.48 -51.78 23.02
N GLY A 11 12.38 -50.49 23.33
CA GLY A 11 11.51 -49.58 22.60
C GLY A 11 12.07 -48.17 22.60
N THR A 12 13.18 -47.95 21.88
CA THR A 12 13.69 -46.62 21.56
C THR A 12 12.70 -45.91 20.66
N ILE A 13 11.85 -45.05 21.24
CA ILE A 13 11.00 -44.13 20.48
C ILE A 13 11.88 -42.93 20.10
N PHE A 14 12.55 -43.03 18.94
CA PHE A 14 13.03 -41.86 18.23
C PHE A 14 11.81 -41.19 17.58
N LEU A 15 11.26 -40.17 18.22
CA LEU A 15 10.33 -39.24 17.60
C LEU A 15 11.09 -38.46 16.52
N LEU A 16 11.03 -38.96 15.29
CA LEU A 16 11.34 -38.17 14.10
C LEU A 16 10.29 -37.06 14.02
N LEU A 17 10.62 -35.88 14.58
CA LEU A 17 10.02 -34.64 14.13
C LEU A 17 10.44 -34.44 12.68
N VAL A 18 9.66 -35.02 11.77
CA VAL A 18 9.60 -34.52 10.40
C VAL A 18 8.92 -33.17 10.52
N ALA A 19 9.71 -32.13 10.79
CA ALA A 19 9.30 -30.78 10.50
C ALA A 19 8.95 -30.79 9.01
N SER A 20 7.66 -30.88 8.71
CA SER A 20 7.20 -30.66 7.35
C SER A 20 7.62 -29.25 7.02
N SER A 21 8.71 -29.11 6.25
CA SER A 21 9.09 -27.90 5.56
C SER A 21 8.02 -27.59 4.52
N GLN A 22 6.82 -27.30 4.98
CA GLN A 22 5.95 -26.35 4.32
C GLN A 22 6.64 -25.02 4.56
N ALA A 23 7.75 -24.81 3.85
CA ALA A 23 8.14 -23.48 3.43
C ALA A 23 6.87 -22.93 2.80
N LEU A 24 6.12 -22.16 3.58
CA LEU A 24 5.11 -21.27 3.08
C LEU A 24 5.80 -20.62 1.90
N LYS A 25 5.33 -20.91 0.68
CA LYS A 25 5.69 -20.11 -0.48
C LYS A 25 5.09 -18.74 -0.17
N LEU A 26 5.76 -17.98 0.70
CA LEU A 26 5.59 -16.56 0.85
C LEU A 26 5.66 -16.09 -0.58
N SER A 27 4.54 -15.59 -1.10
CA SER A 27 4.41 -15.25 -2.51
C SER A 27 5.43 -14.17 -2.81
N LEU A 28 6.64 -14.60 -3.18
CA LEU A 28 7.72 -13.78 -3.68
C LEU A 28 7.31 -13.10 -5.01
N GLY A 29 6.09 -13.35 -5.50
CA GLY A 29 5.55 -12.79 -6.73
C GLY A 29 4.49 -11.71 -6.56
N ASP A 30 3.82 -11.57 -5.40
CA ASP A 30 2.73 -10.58 -5.24
C ASP A 30 3.07 -9.49 -4.20
N PRO A 31 3.57 -8.33 -4.64
CA PRO A 31 3.93 -7.25 -3.72
C PRO A 31 2.71 -6.59 -3.07
N CYS A 32 1.48 -6.84 -3.56
CA CYS A 32 0.26 -6.27 -2.97
C CYS A 32 -0.22 -7.02 -1.72
N THR A 33 0.49 -8.04 -1.26
CA THR A 33 0.13 -8.79 -0.04
C THR A 33 0.30 -8.00 1.25
N VAL A 34 1.12 -6.94 1.24
CA VAL A 34 1.35 -6.05 2.39
C VAL A 34 0.39 -4.88 2.47
N ALA A 35 -0.48 -4.71 1.46
CA ALA A 35 -1.30 -3.51 1.34
C ALA A 35 -2.71 -3.74 1.91
N ASP A 36 -3.28 -2.73 2.57
CA ASP A 36 -4.62 -2.80 3.16
C ASP A 36 -5.73 -2.84 2.10
N HIS A 37 -5.41 -2.46 0.86
CA HIS A 37 -6.32 -2.51 -0.28
C HIS A 37 -5.75 -3.37 -1.43
N PRO A 38 -5.56 -4.69 -1.21
CA PRO A 38 -4.73 -5.52 -2.08
C PRO A 38 -5.38 -5.75 -3.46
N LYS A 39 -6.73 -5.76 -3.55
CA LYS A 39 -7.43 -5.81 -4.84
C LYS A 39 -7.23 -4.53 -5.66
N LEU A 40 -7.19 -3.38 -5.00
CA LEU A 40 -6.92 -2.10 -5.67
C LEU A 40 -5.46 -2.05 -6.12
N CYS A 41 -4.52 -2.38 -5.23
CA CYS A 41 -3.10 -2.48 -5.55
C CYS A 41 -2.85 -3.32 -6.81
N ARG A 42 -3.38 -4.55 -6.89
CA ARG A 42 -3.17 -5.45 -8.05
C ARG A 42 -3.66 -4.85 -9.37
N ARG A 43 -4.81 -4.16 -9.34
CA ARG A 43 -5.33 -3.45 -10.53
C ARG A 43 -4.44 -2.26 -10.92
N THR A 44 -3.84 -1.60 -9.95
CA THR A 44 -2.96 -0.44 -10.17
C THR A 44 -1.61 -0.86 -10.76
N ILE A 45 -0.96 -1.89 -10.21
CA ILE A 45 0.39 -2.31 -10.62
C ILE A 45 0.42 -3.24 -11.83
N LYS A 46 -0.75 -3.61 -12.39
CA LYS A 46 -0.89 -4.38 -13.63
C LYS A 46 -0.01 -5.64 -13.72
N GLY A 47 0.10 -6.37 -12.62
CA GLY A 47 0.85 -7.63 -12.55
C GLY A 47 2.37 -7.48 -12.37
N GLN A 48 2.88 -6.29 -12.04
CA GLN A 48 4.29 -6.14 -11.69
C GLN A 48 4.63 -6.94 -10.44
N THR A 49 5.69 -7.75 -10.54
CA THR A 49 6.21 -8.57 -9.45
C THR A 49 7.49 -7.99 -8.84
N ASN A 50 8.23 -7.19 -9.60
CA ASN A 50 9.36 -6.42 -9.10
C ASN A 50 8.85 -5.25 -8.23
N VAL A 51 9.29 -5.20 -6.97
CA VAL A 51 8.80 -4.23 -5.97
C VAL A 51 9.07 -2.78 -6.36
N ASN A 52 10.24 -2.45 -6.92
CA ASN A 52 10.56 -1.10 -7.38
C ASN A 52 9.68 -0.71 -8.58
N ALA A 53 9.50 -1.61 -9.56
CA ALA A 53 8.63 -1.36 -10.71
C ALA A 53 7.15 -1.26 -10.32
N ALA A 54 6.70 -2.08 -9.37
CA ALA A 54 5.35 -2.04 -8.83
C ALA A 54 5.08 -0.71 -8.10
N THR A 55 6.04 -0.26 -7.28
CA THR A 55 5.95 1.01 -6.53
C THR A 55 5.96 2.21 -7.47
N ASP A 56 6.90 2.27 -8.44
CA ASP A 56 6.95 3.35 -9.44
C ASP A 56 5.64 3.41 -10.26
N MET A 57 5.13 2.25 -10.70
CA MET A 57 3.85 2.19 -11.41
C MET A 57 2.68 2.66 -10.54
N ALA A 58 2.63 2.23 -9.27
CA ALA A 58 1.57 2.64 -8.35
C ALA A 58 1.55 4.16 -8.17
N ILE A 59 2.72 4.77 -7.94
CA ILE A 59 2.87 6.22 -7.78
C ILE A 59 2.46 6.95 -9.05
N ARG A 60 2.90 6.50 -10.24
CA ARG A 60 2.53 7.15 -11.52
C ARG A 60 1.03 7.07 -11.80
N VAL A 61 0.41 5.93 -11.52
CA VAL A 61 -1.03 5.78 -11.70
C VAL A 61 -1.77 6.68 -10.72
N LEU A 62 -1.32 6.77 -9.47
CA LEU A 62 -1.84 7.71 -8.48
C LEU A 62 -1.70 9.15 -8.96
N MET A 63 -0.51 9.61 -9.37
CA MET A 63 -0.29 10.95 -9.92
C MET A 63 -1.26 11.30 -11.05
N LYS A 64 -1.48 10.36 -11.98
CA LYS A 64 -2.45 10.57 -13.08
C LYS A 64 -3.86 10.79 -12.55
N ARG A 65 -4.29 10.02 -11.55
CA ARG A 65 -5.63 10.14 -10.95
C ARG A 65 -5.75 11.43 -10.13
N THR A 66 -4.72 11.82 -9.41
CA THR A 66 -4.64 13.09 -8.67
C THR A 66 -4.77 14.28 -9.62
N MET A 67 -4.05 14.25 -10.75
CA MET A 67 -4.16 15.30 -11.77
C MET A 67 -5.58 15.37 -12.35
N GLN A 68 -6.23 14.23 -12.60
CA GLN A 68 -7.63 14.21 -13.03
C GLN A 68 -8.57 14.84 -11.99
N ALA A 69 -8.39 14.52 -10.70
CA ALA A 69 -9.19 15.09 -9.62
C ALA A 69 -8.97 16.60 -9.47
N LYS A 70 -7.70 17.05 -9.56
CA LYS A 70 -7.31 18.46 -9.61
C LYS A 70 -7.97 19.20 -10.78
N ASP A 71 -7.94 18.64 -11.98
CA ASP A 71 -8.54 19.26 -13.17
C ASP A 71 -10.07 19.34 -13.10
N MET A 72 -10.72 18.40 -12.40
CA MET A 72 -12.14 18.50 -12.09
C MET A 72 -12.42 19.61 -11.08
N ALA A 73 -11.66 19.68 -9.98
CA ALA A 73 -11.84 20.69 -8.94
C ALA A 73 -11.64 22.12 -9.48
N LYS A 74 -10.66 22.32 -10.38
CA LYS A 74 -10.43 23.61 -11.07
C LYS A 74 -11.62 24.11 -11.89
N LYS A 75 -12.47 23.19 -12.38
CA LYS A 75 -13.61 23.52 -13.25
C LYS A 75 -14.87 23.83 -12.46
N GLU A 76 -14.87 23.63 -11.14
CA GLU A 76 -16.04 23.89 -10.33
C GLU A 76 -16.31 25.40 -10.23
N PRO A 77 -17.48 25.88 -10.69
CA PRO A 77 -17.80 27.32 -10.72
C PRO A 77 -17.94 27.92 -9.32
N LYS A 78 -18.23 27.07 -8.34
CA LYS A 78 -18.42 27.40 -6.93
C LYS A 78 -17.35 26.69 -6.14
N GLY A 79 -16.10 27.17 -6.19
CA GLY A 79 -15.04 26.76 -5.28
C GLY A 79 -15.39 27.16 -3.84
N ASP A 80 -16.49 26.65 -3.29
CA ASP A 80 -16.80 26.72 -1.89
C ASP A 80 -15.76 25.93 -1.10
N GLY A 81 -15.66 26.21 0.20
CA GLY A 81 -14.48 25.92 1.01
C GLY A 81 -13.94 24.50 0.84
N GLY A 82 -14.81 23.48 0.83
CA GLY A 82 -14.42 22.09 0.68
C GLY A 82 -13.72 21.78 -0.65
N VAL A 83 -14.30 22.21 -1.77
CA VAL A 83 -13.70 21.98 -3.10
C VAL A 83 -12.38 22.75 -3.26
N ALA A 84 -12.30 23.97 -2.71
CA ALA A 84 -11.07 24.76 -2.72
C ALA A 84 -9.95 24.07 -1.91
N THR A 85 -10.28 23.51 -0.74
CA THR A 85 -9.35 22.70 0.06
C THR A 85 -8.90 21.47 -0.72
N CYS A 86 -9.82 20.72 -1.33
CA CYS A 86 -9.48 19.57 -2.17
C CYS A 86 -8.55 19.93 -3.33
N LEU A 87 -8.79 21.07 -4.00
CA LEU A 87 -7.89 21.54 -5.06
C LEU A 87 -6.47 21.77 -4.53
N SER A 88 -6.34 22.45 -3.39
CA SER A 88 -5.06 22.75 -2.75
C SER A 88 -4.31 21.48 -2.33
N THR A 89 -5.03 20.51 -1.74
CA THR A 89 -4.39 19.28 -1.28
C THR A 89 -4.09 18.33 -2.44
N PHE A 90 -4.90 18.29 -3.51
CA PHE A 90 -4.53 17.54 -4.73
C PHE A 90 -3.27 18.10 -5.41
N ASP A 91 -3.06 19.42 -5.37
CA ASP A 91 -1.82 20.04 -5.84
C ASP A 91 -0.62 19.61 -5.00
N SER A 92 -0.74 19.71 -3.68
CA SER A 92 0.31 19.30 -2.73
C SER A 92 0.64 17.81 -2.84
N ALA A 93 -0.40 16.97 -2.95
CA ALA A 93 -0.23 15.53 -3.12
C ALA A 93 0.51 15.20 -4.42
N PHE A 94 0.21 15.90 -5.52
CA PHE A 94 0.91 15.71 -6.79
C PHE A 94 2.41 16.02 -6.65
N ASP A 95 2.77 17.11 -5.99
CA ASP A 95 4.16 17.49 -5.75
C ASP A 95 4.88 16.47 -4.86
N ASN A 96 4.22 15.98 -3.81
CA ASN A 96 4.74 14.93 -2.94
C ASN A 96 4.96 13.60 -3.69
N LEU A 97 4.07 13.24 -4.62
CA LEU A 97 4.24 12.05 -5.46
C LEU A 97 5.40 12.22 -6.47
N ALA A 98 5.57 13.42 -7.03
CA ALA A 98 6.70 13.72 -7.90
C ALA A 98 8.04 13.60 -7.15
N LYS A 99 8.11 14.12 -5.92
CA LYS A 99 9.26 13.93 -5.01
C LYS A 99 9.47 12.45 -4.70
N SER A 100 8.41 11.70 -4.45
CA SER A 100 8.49 10.25 -4.18
C SER A 100 9.16 9.49 -5.34
N LEU A 101 8.81 9.79 -6.59
CA LEU A 101 9.49 9.20 -7.75
C LEU A 101 10.97 9.59 -7.85
N LYS A 102 11.33 10.80 -7.42
CA LYS A 102 12.74 11.23 -7.35
C LYS A 102 13.49 10.45 -6.26
N ASN A 103 12.92 10.35 -5.07
CA ASN A 103 13.51 9.64 -3.93
C ASN A 103 13.75 8.16 -4.25
N MET A 104 12.85 7.52 -5.02
CA MET A 104 13.06 6.15 -5.52
C MET A 104 14.31 6.01 -6.40
N LYS A 105 14.66 7.02 -7.21
CA LYS A 105 15.87 7.00 -8.05
C LYS A 105 17.14 7.24 -7.25
N GLU A 106 17.01 8.00 -6.16
CA GLU A 106 18.10 8.33 -5.25
C GLU A 106 18.30 7.26 -4.15
N ASN A 107 17.46 6.21 -4.13
CA ASN A 107 17.39 5.19 -3.09
C ASN A 107 17.15 5.78 -1.68
N ASP A 108 16.48 6.93 -1.60
CA ASP A 108 16.13 7.58 -0.33
C ASP A 108 14.75 7.09 0.14
N GLY A 109 14.74 5.93 0.81
CA GLY A 109 13.50 5.33 1.29
C GLY A 109 12.85 6.10 2.45
N TYR A 110 13.62 6.84 3.24
CA TYR A 110 13.07 7.71 4.29
C TYR A 110 12.25 8.85 3.69
N SER A 111 12.84 9.60 2.74
CA SER A 111 12.12 10.67 2.05
C SER A 111 10.99 10.13 1.18
N LEU A 112 11.13 8.94 0.58
CA LEU A 112 10.03 8.26 -0.11
C LEU A 112 8.84 8.06 0.82
N ASN A 113 9.05 7.44 1.98
CA ASN A 113 8.00 7.17 2.96
C ASN A 113 7.35 8.48 3.46
N MET A 114 8.17 9.50 3.77
CA MET A 114 7.70 10.81 4.23
C MET A 114 6.80 11.48 3.19
N ASN A 115 7.21 11.52 1.92
CA ASN A 115 6.40 12.17 0.87
C ASN A 115 5.13 11.38 0.53
N LEU A 116 5.18 10.04 0.55
CA LEU A 116 3.97 9.22 0.35
C LEU A 116 2.97 9.39 1.52
N SER A 117 3.47 9.49 2.74
CA SER A 117 2.64 9.77 3.93
C SER A 117 2.02 11.17 3.85
N ALA A 118 2.78 12.17 3.38
CA ALA A 118 2.23 13.51 3.15
C ALA A 118 1.11 13.50 2.10
N ALA A 119 1.31 12.81 0.97
CA ALA A 119 0.27 12.67 -0.05
C ALA A 119 -0.99 11.94 0.49
N LEU A 120 -0.82 10.95 1.37
CA LEU A 120 -1.94 10.28 2.04
C LEU A 120 -2.75 11.29 2.88
N THR A 121 -2.08 12.09 3.72
CA THR A 121 -2.70 13.12 4.55
C THR A 121 -3.39 14.21 3.72
N ASP A 122 -2.82 14.58 2.57
CA ASP A 122 -3.44 15.54 1.64
C ASP A 122 -4.82 15.04 1.16
N TYR A 123 -4.95 13.74 0.85
CA TYR A 123 -6.25 13.18 0.48
C TYR A 123 -7.22 13.09 1.65
N ASP A 124 -6.72 12.73 2.84
CA ASP A 124 -7.52 12.69 4.08
C ASP A 124 -8.10 14.08 4.42
N THR A 125 -7.27 15.11 4.30
CA THR A 125 -7.68 16.51 4.50
C THR A 125 -8.79 16.92 3.53
N CYS A 126 -8.75 16.46 2.28
CA CYS A 126 -9.86 16.70 1.34
C CYS A 126 -11.12 15.92 1.74
N ILE A 127 -10.99 14.68 2.23
CA ILE A 127 -12.12 13.88 2.73
C ILE A 127 -12.82 14.64 3.88
N ASP A 128 -12.05 15.13 4.85
CA ASP A 128 -12.55 15.91 5.99
C ASP A 128 -13.21 17.22 5.55
N ALA A 129 -12.59 17.94 4.61
CA ALA A 129 -13.14 19.19 4.08
C ALA A 129 -14.47 19.00 3.33
N MET A 130 -14.76 17.78 2.90
CA MET A 130 -16.00 17.40 2.22
C MET A 130 -16.98 16.64 3.14
N GLU A 131 -16.72 16.59 4.45
CA GLU A 131 -17.60 15.97 5.43
C GLU A 131 -19.02 16.55 5.35
N GLY A 132 -20.04 15.70 5.52
CA GLY A 132 -21.46 16.08 5.35
C GLY A 132 -21.95 16.09 3.89
N THR A 133 -21.08 15.86 2.91
CA THR A 133 -21.46 15.73 1.47
C THR A 133 -21.22 14.32 0.91
N GLN A 134 -20.95 13.36 1.79
CA GLN A 134 -20.18 12.12 1.53
C GLN A 134 -20.61 11.32 0.29
N GLU A 135 -21.87 10.88 0.21
CA GLU A 135 -22.27 9.93 -0.83
C GLU A 135 -22.69 10.55 -2.15
N ALA A 136 -22.99 11.84 -2.19
CA ALA A 136 -23.37 12.52 -3.43
C ALA A 136 -22.18 13.21 -4.10
N ASN A 137 -21.15 13.58 -3.33
CA ASN A 137 -20.08 14.45 -3.82
C ASN A 137 -18.95 13.68 -4.52
N VAL A 138 -18.61 14.12 -5.74
CA VAL A 138 -17.58 13.49 -6.57
C VAL A 138 -16.17 13.67 -6.01
N PHE A 139 -15.88 14.76 -5.28
CA PHE A 139 -14.58 15.05 -4.68
C PHE A 139 -14.34 14.18 -3.46
N TYR A 140 -15.33 14.02 -2.59
CA TYR A 140 -15.27 13.07 -1.47
C TYR A 140 -14.93 11.65 -1.96
N LYS A 141 -15.68 11.16 -2.96
CA LYS A 141 -15.42 9.84 -3.55
C LYS A 141 -14.05 9.74 -4.20
N SER A 142 -13.63 10.77 -4.93
CA SER A 142 -12.33 10.80 -5.60
C SER A 142 -11.19 10.76 -4.59
N ALA A 143 -11.24 11.61 -3.56
CA ALA A 143 -10.26 11.65 -2.48
C ALA A 143 -10.21 10.31 -1.73
N GLY A 144 -11.35 9.69 -1.44
CA GLY A 144 -11.41 8.35 -0.84
C GLY A 144 -10.74 7.26 -1.67
N VAL A 145 -10.80 7.32 -3.01
CA VAL A 145 -10.06 6.39 -3.87
C VAL A 145 -8.56 6.72 -3.88
N LEU A 146 -8.21 8.00 -3.97
CA LEU A 146 -6.82 8.46 -3.99
C LEU A 146 -6.09 8.13 -2.68
N TYR A 147 -6.75 8.30 -1.53
CA TYR A 147 -6.27 7.88 -0.22
C TYR A 147 -5.88 6.40 -0.22
N LYS A 148 -6.80 5.52 -0.64
CA LYS A 148 -6.55 4.07 -0.70
C LYS A 148 -5.43 3.70 -1.66
N MET A 149 -5.22 4.50 -2.71
CA MET A 149 -4.10 4.31 -3.62
C MET A 149 -2.78 4.77 -3.00
N ALA A 150 -2.78 5.88 -2.26
CA ALA A 150 -1.60 6.39 -1.55
C ALA A 150 -1.17 5.43 -0.44
N ASP A 151 -2.14 4.88 0.31
CA ASP A 151 -1.92 3.85 1.31
C ASP A 151 -1.22 2.62 0.70
N ASN A 152 -1.74 2.11 -0.43
CA ASN A 152 -1.06 1.03 -1.16
C ASN A 152 0.37 1.42 -1.61
N CYS A 153 0.60 2.67 -2.02
CA CYS A 153 1.95 3.12 -2.40
C CYS A 153 2.88 3.11 -1.17
N LEU A 154 2.38 3.56 -0.02
CA LEU A 154 3.12 3.55 1.25
C LEU A 154 3.46 2.12 1.67
N ALA A 155 2.50 1.20 1.61
CA ALA A 155 2.72 -0.22 1.89
C ALA A 155 3.77 -0.82 0.94
N LEU A 156 3.66 -0.57 -0.37
CA LEU A 156 4.64 -1.03 -1.36
C LEU A 156 6.05 -0.45 -1.11
N SER A 157 6.14 0.80 -0.66
CA SER A 157 7.43 1.46 -0.36
C SER A 157 8.24 0.74 0.72
N THR A 158 7.58 0.04 1.64
CA THR A 158 8.25 -0.78 2.68
C THR A 158 9.02 -1.97 2.11
N LEU A 159 8.69 -2.38 0.88
CA LEU A 159 9.33 -3.48 0.17
C LEU A 159 10.46 -3.02 -0.76
N VAL A 160 10.55 -1.71 -1.04
CA VAL A 160 11.59 -1.17 -1.91
C VAL A 160 12.93 -1.29 -1.21
N LYS A 161 13.92 -1.85 -1.91
CA LYS A 161 15.29 -1.92 -1.41
C LYS A 161 15.88 -0.51 -1.40
N GLN A 162 16.40 -0.11 -0.24
CA GLN A 162 17.14 1.14 -0.01
C GLN A 162 18.63 0.87 -0.12
#